data_AF-A0A9N9CAX5-F1
#
_entry.id   AF-A0A9N9CAX5-F1
#
_cell.length_a   1.000
_cell.length_b   1.000
_cell.length_c   1.000
_cell.angle_alpha   90.00
_cell.angle_beta   90.00
_cell.angle_gamma   90.00
#
_symmetry.space_group_name_H-M   'P 1'
#
loop_
_entity.id
_entity.type
_entity.pdbx_description
1 polymer ?
#
loop_
_entity_poly.entity_id
_entity_poly.type
_entity_poly.pdbx_seq_one_letter_code
_entity_poly.pdbx_strand_id
1 'polypeptide(L)'
;MEMLQLLKGVDFNSLYRPRKYIVTEGDILSSEKARNFESHKGNVENVDFIIQLVPRSREVGQSWITTPFSVLKSLIACIRIILFDLPDLVICNGPGSCIPVCIISYIPRLIYVESFARVKTLSLSGKLLLNFVDRFIVQWPYLTQKYPQAEYKGILV
;
A
#
# COMPACT_ATOMS: atom_id res chain seq x y z
N MET A 1 10.96 2.73 5.63
CA MET A 1 9.75 2.94 4.81
C MET A 1 8.58 2.77 5.76
N GLU A 2 7.61 3.69 5.76
CA GLU A 2 6.48 3.70 6.71
C GLU A 2 5.77 2.33 6.79
N MET A 3 5.48 1.75 5.63
CA MET A 3 4.83 0.44 5.54
C MET A 3 5.63 -0.68 6.22
N LEU A 4 6.96 -0.70 6.08
CA LEU A 4 7.79 -1.74 6.70
C LEU A 4 7.82 -1.63 8.23
N GLN A 5 7.71 -0.40 8.77
CA GLN A 5 7.63 -0.19 10.22
C GLN A 5 6.31 -0.75 10.76
N LEU A 6 5.20 -0.46 10.09
CA LEU A 6 3.89 -1.03 10.41
C LEU A 6 3.92 -2.56 10.38
N LEU A 7 4.61 -3.13 9.42
CA LEU A 7 4.71 -4.58 9.28
C LEU A 7 5.53 -5.25 10.39
N LYS A 8 6.33 -4.55 11.20
CA LYS A 8 7.16 -5.17 12.26
C LYS A 8 6.34 -5.98 13.26
N GLY A 9 5.15 -5.50 13.62
CA GLY A 9 4.27 -6.16 14.60
C GLY A 9 3.41 -7.30 14.06
N VAL A 10 3.50 -7.61 12.75
CA VAL A 10 2.63 -8.58 12.08
C VAL A 10 3.25 -9.99 12.10
N ASP A 11 2.49 -11.04 12.40
CA ASP A 11 3.02 -12.41 12.39
C ASP A 11 3.05 -13.00 10.95
N PHE A 12 4.25 -13.13 10.41
CA PHE A 12 4.48 -13.64 9.05
C PHE A 12 4.61 -15.16 8.98
N ASN A 13 4.90 -15.82 10.09
CA ASN A 13 5.23 -17.24 10.09
C ASN A 13 3.96 -18.10 10.13
N SER A 14 2.93 -17.63 10.83
CA SER A 14 1.70 -18.41 11.05
C SER A 14 0.48 -17.89 10.28
N LEU A 15 0.31 -16.57 10.14
CA LEU A 15 -0.94 -15.96 9.65
C LEU A 15 -0.84 -15.36 8.24
N TYR A 16 0.22 -14.61 7.94
CA TYR A 16 0.31 -13.83 6.70
C TYR A 16 1.40 -14.37 5.77
N ARG A 17 1.06 -15.44 5.03
CA ARG A 17 1.92 -16.12 4.03
C ARG A 17 1.10 -16.65 2.84
N PRO A 18 1.62 -16.64 1.60
CA PRO A 18 2.85 -15.96 1.17
C PRO A 18 2.66 -14.43 1.14
N ARG A 19 3.76 -13.68 1.29
CA ARG A 19 3.71 -12.20 1.26
C ARG A 19 4.13 -11.70 -0.10
N LYS A 20 3.35 -10.79 -0.69
CA LYS A 20 3.70 -10.18 -1.97
C LYS A 20 3.87 -8.67 -1.82
N TYR A 21 5.07 -8.18 -2.11
CA TYR A 21 5.40 -6.76 -2.12
C TYR A 21 5.30 -6.22 -3.54
N ILE A 22 4.38 -5.27 -3.74
CA ILE A 22 4.22 -4.58 -5.01
C ILE A 22 5.08 -3.32 -4.97
N VAL A 23 6.07 -3.23 -5.86
CA VAL A 23 7.01 -2.11 -5.95
C VAL A 23 6.94 -1.50 -7.33
N THR A 24 6.95 -0.17 -7.44
CA THR A 24 6.94 0.49 -8.75
C THR A 24 8.29 0.33 -9.46
N GLU A 25 8.25 0.17 -10.78
CA GLU A 25 9.45 0.20 -11.63
C GLU A 25 10.30 1.46 -11.37
N GLY A 26 11.62 1.25 -11.23
CA GLY A 26 12.58 2.31 -10.90
C GLY A 26 12.76 2.60 -9.42
N ASP A 27 11.95 2.01 -8.53
CA ASP A 27 12.11 2.16 -7.07
C ASP A 27 12.95 1.01 -6.47
N ILE A 28 14.25 1.04 -6.80
CA ILE A 28 15.24 0.05 -6.34
C ILE A 28 15.33 0.05 -4.81
N LEU A 29 15.36 1.23 -4.20
CA LEU A 29 15.48 1.41 -2.75
C LEU A 29 14.35 0.72 -1.98
N SER A 30 13.11 0.79 -2.49
CA SER A 30 11.98 0.12 -1.86
C SER A 30 12.09 -1.39 -1.94
N SER A 31 12.53 -1.92 -3.08
CA SER A 31 12.73 -3.36 -3.27
C SER A 31 13.83 -3.91 -2.35
N GLU A 32 14.96 -3.21 -2.23
CA GLU A 32 16.06 -3.59 -1.33
C GLU A 32 15.64 -3.54 0.14
N LYS A 33 14.91 -2.49 0.54
CA LYS A 33 14.37 -2.38 1.90
C LYS A 33 13.41 -3.51 2.23
N ALA A 34 12.57 -3.95 1.29
CA ALA A 34 11.68 -5.09 1.49
C ALA A 34 12.46 -6.40 1.65
N ARG A 35 13.48 -6.65 0.82
CA ARG A 35 14.36 -7.83 0.95
C ARG A 35 15.09 -7.84 2.30
N ASN A 36 15.66 -6.71 2.69
CA ASN A 36 16.36 -6.57 3.97
C ASN A 36 15.38 -6.75 5.14
N PHE A 37 14.16 -6.24 5.02
CA PHE A 37 13.16 -6.42 6.07
C PHE A 37 12.79 -7.90 6.28
N GLU A 38 12.56 -8.62 5.18
CA GLU A 38 12.23 -10.04 5.23
C GLU A 38 13.41 -10.89 5.72
N SER A 39 14.66 -10.54 5.36
CA SER A 39 15.83 -11.28 5.85
C SER A 39 16.08 -11.13 7.34
N HIS A 40 15.70 -10.00 7.95
CA HIS A 40 15.88 -9.76 9.38
C HIS A 40 14.71 -10.25 10.23
N LYS A 41 13.52 -10.36 9.64
CA LYS A 41 12.28 -10.69 10.35
C LYS A 41 11.83 -12.14 10.12
N GLY A 42 12.03 -12.68 8.93
CA GLY A 42 11.77 -14.08 8.62
C GLY A 42 12.86 -14.97 9.18
N ASN A 43 12.51 -16.19 9.58
CA ASN A 43 13.52 -17.23 9.78
C ASN A 43 14.18 -17.52 8.42
N VAL A 44 15.51 -17.59 8.40
CA VAL A 44 16.34 -17.79 7.20
C VAL A 44 15.91 -19.03 6.38
N GLU A 45 15.25 -20.00 7.03
CA GLU A 45 14.78 -21.24 6.42
C GLU A 45 13.42 -21.14 5.70
N ASN A 46 12.65 -20.06 5.88
CA ASN A 46 11.26 -19.97 5.38
C ASN A 46 10.96 -18.62 4.71
N VAL A 47 11.67 -18.35 3.62
CA VAL A 47 11.58 -17.10 2.85
C VAL A 47 10.39 -17.11 1.89
N ASP A 48 9.17 -17.09 2.44
CA ASP A 48 7.94 -17.12 1.64
C ASP A 48 7.44 -15.72 1.27
N PHE A 49 8.26 -14.98 0.51
CA PHE A 49 7.87 -13.66 -0.02
C PHE A 49 8.26 -13.46 -1.48
N ILE A 50 7.45 -12.66 -2.17
CA ILE A 50 7.62 -12.31 -3.58
C ILE A 50 7.68 -10.79 -3.71
N ILE A 51 8.63 -10.27 -4.47
CA ILE A 51 8.63 -8.87 -4.90
C ILE A 51 8.19 -8.82 -6.36
N GLN A 52 7.09 -8.12 -6.62
CA GLN A 52 6.54 -7.94 -7.95
C GLN A 52 6.62 -6.47 -8.36
N LEU A 53 7.21 -6.24 -9.54
CA LEU A 53 7.33 -4.91 -10.10
C LEU A 53 6.07 -4.54 -10.89
N VAL A 54 5.62 -3.29 -10.74
CA VAL A 54 4.51 -2.72 -11.50
C VAL A 54 4.93 -1.39 -12.15
N PRO A 55 4.41 -1.05 -13.34
CA PRO A 55 4.76 0.20 -13.97
C PRO A 55 4.30 1.39 -13.13
N ARG A 56 5.10 2.44 -13.13
CA ARG A 56 4.85 3.64 -12.33
C ARG A 56 3.59 4.37 -12.83
N SER A 57 2.72 4.77 -11.91
CA SER A 57 1.49 5.50 -12.27
C SER A 57 1.78 6.87 -12.88
N ARG A 58 2.85 7.53 -12.41
CA ARG A 58 3.34 8.80 -12.97
C ARG A 58 4.83 8.97 -12.74
N GLU A 59 5.56 9.40 -13.77
CA GLU A 59 6.97 9.77 -13.64
C GLU A 59 7.14 11.21 -13.13
N VAL A 60 8.29 11.48 -12.50
CA VAL A 60 8.61 12.83 -12.01
C VAL A 60 8.81 13.73 -13.23
N GLY A 61 8.02 14.80 -13.33
CA GLY A 61 8.05 15.71 -14.48
C GLY A 61 7.18 15.28 -15.67
N GLN A 62 6.43 14.17 -15.57
CA GLN A 62 5.53 13.74 -16.64
C GLN A 62 4.39 14.76 -16.85
N SER A 63 4.10 15.03 -18.12
CA SER A 63 2.95 15.86 -18.53
C SER A 63 1.63 15.31 -18.00
N TRP A 64 0.74 16.21 -17.61
CA TRP A 64 -0.62 15.86 -17.16
C TRP A 64 -1.44 15.16 -18.24
N ILE A 65 -1.12 15.37 -19.52
CA ILE A 65 -1.84 14.77 -20.66
C ILE A 65 -1.44 13.30 -20.85
N THR A 66 -0.18 12.96 -20.59
CA THR A 66 0.31 11.57 -20.73
C THR A 66 0.11 10.75 -19.45
N THR A 67 -0.15 11.41 -18.32
CA THR A 67 -0.38 10.79 -17.01
C THR A 67 -1.55 9.78 -17.02
N PRO A 68 -2.72 10.03 -17.64
CA PRO A 68 -3.80 9.05 -17.71
C PRO A 68 -3.39 7.70 -18.31
N PHE A 69 -2.51 7.70 -19.32
CA PHE A 69 -2.05 6.47 -19.96
C PHE A 69 -1.12 5.65 -19.05
N SER A 70 -0.19 6.29 -18.36
CA SER A 70 0.68 5.61 -17.38
C SER A 70 -0.11 5.12 -16.17
N VAL A 71 -1.09 5.91 -15.71
CA VAL A 71 -2.03 5.51 -14.66
C VAL A 71 -2.80 4.27 -15.11
N LEU A 72 -3.36 4.25 -16.32
CA LEU A 72 -4.10 3.11 -16.85
C LEU A 72 -3.21 1.86 -16.99
N LYS A 73 -1.96 2.00 -17.43
CA LYS A 73 -1.01 0.89 -17.50
C LYS A 73 -0.72 0.31 -16.11
N SER A 74 -0.46 1.19 -15.12
CA SER A 74 -0.28 0.78 -13.72
C SER A 74 -1.54 0.14 -13.15
N LEU A 75 -2.70 0.65 -13.54
CA LEU A 75 -3.99 0.13 -13.12
C LEU A 75 -4.13 -1.33 -13.56
N ILE A 76 -4.05 -1.58 -14.87
CA ILE A 76 -4.21 -2.92 -15.46
C ILE A 76 -3.21 -3.92 -14.86
N ALA A 77 -1.97 -3.51 -14.58
CA ALA A 77 -0.98 -4.36 -13.92
C ALA A 77 -1.44 -4.78 -12.50
N CYS A 78 -1.88 -3.82 -11.68
CA CYS A 78 -2.43 -4.10 -10.36
C CYS A 78 -3.71 -4.96 -10.42
N ILE A 79 -4.59 -4.72 -11.41
CA ILE A 79 -5.80 -5.53 -11.63
C ILE A 79 -5.43 -7.01 -11.80
N ARG A 80 -4.46 -7.28 -12.69
CA ARG A 80 -4.02 -8.64 -12.97
C ARG A 80 -3.48 -9.32 -11.70
N ILE A 81 -2.65 -8.63 -10.93
CA ILE A 81 -2.10 -9.17 -9.69
C ILE A 81 -3.22 -9.61 -8.75
N ILE A 82 -4.21 -8.75 -8.49
CA ILE A 82 -5.30 -9.06 -7.55
C ILE A 82 -6.16 -10.21 -8.05
N LEU A 83 -6.48 -10.25 -9.36
CA LEU A 83 -7.34 -11.29 -9.92
C LEU A 83 -6.65 -12.65 -10.04
N PHE A 84 -5.33 -12.68 -10.27
CA PHE A 84 -4.57 -13.93 -10.37
C PHE A 84 -4.13 -14.47 -9.01
N ASP A 85 -3.70 -13.59 -8.10
CA ASP A 85 -3.19 -14.00 -6.79
C ASP A 85 -4.29 -14.18 -5.74
N LEU A 86 -5.46 -13.56 -5.95
CA LEU A 86 -6.61 -13.56 -5.03
C LEU A 86 -6.20 -13.36 -3.55
N PRO A 87 -5.55 -12.22 -3.22
CA PRO A 87 -5.08 -11.98 -1.87
C PRO A 87 -6.24 -11.87 -0.88
N ASP A 88 -6.06 -12.33 0.36
CA ASP A 88 -7.06 -12.13 1.42
C ASP A 88 -7.05 -10.70 1.99
N LEU A 89 -5.87 -10.07 1.99
CA LEU A 89 -5.63 -8.77 2.59
C LEU A 89 -4.67 -7.95 1.75
N VAL A 90 -5.05 -6.71 1.49
CA VAL A 90 -4.19 -5.71 0.87
C VAL A 90 -3.98 -4.54 1.81
N ILE A 91 -2.71 -4.24 2.10
CA ILE A 91 -2.30 -3.08 2.89
C ILE A 91 -1.60 -2.08 1.98
N CYS A 92 -2.04 -0.83 2.01
CA CYS A 92 -1.47 0.21 1.17
C CYS A 92 -1.25 1.52 1.95
N ASN A 93 -0.19 2.23 1.59
CA ASN A 93 0.19 3.54 2.13
C ASN A 93 0.68 4.41 0.95
N GLY A 94 0.30 5.70 0.93
CA GLY A 94 0.85 6.68 -0.01
C GLY A 94 -0.04 7.00 -1.22
N PRO A 95 0.44 7.86 -2.15
CA PRO A 95 -0.39 8.49 -3.17
C PRO A 95 -0.57 7.64 -4.44
N GLY A 96 -1.68 7.87 -5.16
CA GLY A 96 -1.97 7.56 -6.57
C GLY A 96 -2.02 6.08 -6.95
N SER A 97 -0.93 5.35 -6.73
CA SER A 97 -0.76 3.94 -7.11
C SER A 97 -1.65 2.97 -6.32
N CYS A 98 -2.22 3.44 -5.21
CA CYS A 98 -3.19 2.68 -4.42
C CYS A 98 -4.59 2.66 -5.04
N ILE A 99 -4.99 3.67 -5.82
CA ILE A 99 -6.36 3.78 -6.34
C ILE A 99 -6.73 2.58 -7.22
N PRO A 100 -5.85 2.11 -8.14
CA PRO A 100 -6.08 0.88 -8.87
C PRO A 100 -6.40 -0.35 -8.07
N VAL A 101 -5.67 -0.54 -6.98
CA VAL A 101 -5.80 -1.69 -6.10
C VAL A 101 -7.15 -1.62 -5.38
N CYS A 102 -7.61 -0.42 -5.07
CA CYS A 102 -8.83 -0.21 -4.31
C CYS A 102 -10.12 -0.37 -5.14
N ILE A 103 -10.08 -0.16 -6.46
CA ILE A 103 -11.27 -0.32 -7.33
C ILE A 103 -11.70 -1.80 -7.45
N ILE A 104 -10.80 -2.75 -7.18
CA ILE A 104 -11.07 -4.20 -7.26
C ILE A 104 -11.33 -4.82 -5.88
N SER A 105 -11.36 -4.00 -4.83
CA SER A 105 -11.48 -4.43 -3.43
C SER A 105 -12.79 -5.14 -3.05
N TYR A 106 -13.67 -5.47 -3.99
CA TYR A 106 -14.78 -6.37 -3.71
C TYR A 106 -14.33 -7.78 -3.28
N ILE A 107 -13.09 -8.18 -3.59
CA ILE A 107 -12.55 -9.51 -3.26
C ILE A 107 -11.69 -9.48 -1.98
N PRO A 108 -10.54 -8.77 -1.94
CA PRO A 108 -9.69 -8.72 -0.75
C PRO A 108 -10.20 -7.72 0.30
N ARG A 109 -9.91 -7.97 1.59
CA ARG A 109 -9.97 -6.91 2.60
C ARG A 109 -8.92 -5.85 2.31
N LEU A 110 -9.31 -4.59 2.40
CA LEU A 110 -8.47 -3.44 2.06
C LEU A 110 -8.26 -2.53 3.26
N ILE A 111 -6.99 -2.39 3.66
CA ILE A 111 -6.57 -1.47 4.72
C ILE A 111 -5.70 -0.37 4.11
N TYR A 112 -6.20 0.86 4.16
CA TYR A 112 -5.43 2.04 3.79
C TYR A 112 -4.85 2.69 5.04
N VAL A 113 -3.56 3.00 4.99
CA VAL A 113 -2.85 3.69 6.06
C VAL A 113 -2.35 5.03 5.53
N GLU A 114 -2.90 6.11 6.07
CA GLU A 114 -2.50 7.46 5.68
C GLU A 114 -1.07 7.77 6.13
N SER A 115 -0.36 8.53 5.30
CA SER A 115 1.04 8.86 5.56
C SER A 115 1.19 9.68 6.84
N PHE A 116 2.27 9.44 7.58
CA PHE A 116 2.57 10.14 8.83
C PHE A 116 2.66 11.66 8.64
N ALA A 117 3.11 12.10 7.47
CA ALA A 117 3.23 13.53 7.14
C ALA A 117 1.88 14.28 7.09
N ARG A 118 0.75 13.57 7.05
CA ARG A 118 -0.59 14.18 6.95
C ARG A 118 -1.16 14.46 8.34
N VAL A 119 -0.74 15.57 8.95
CA VAL A 119 -1.18 15.94 10.32
C VAL A 119 -2.57 16.58 10.36
N LYS A 120 -2.86 17.49 9.42
CA LYS A 120 -4.06 18.35 9.46
C LYS A 120 -5.16 17.95 8.48
N THR A 121 -4.81 17.32 7.36
CA THR A 121 -5.75 16.96 6.29
C THR A 121 -5.31 15.68 5.59
N LEU A 122 -6.27 14.88 5.12
CA LEU A 122 -5.98 13.67 4.33
C LEU A 122 -5.35 14.03 2.98
N SER A 123 -4.53 13.13 2.44
CA SER A 123 -3.98 13.21 1.09
C SER A 123 -5.11 13.14 0.05
N LEU A 124 -4.84 13.51 -1.21
CA LEU A 124 -5.85 13.38 -2.26
C LEU A 124 -6.32 11.92 -2.41
N SER A 125 -5.38 10.98 -2.36
CA SER A 125 -5.68 9.55 -2.36
C SER A 125 -6.44 9.13 -1.11
N GLY A 126 -6.05 9.61 0.07
CA GLY A 126 -6.77 9.34 1.30
C GLY A 126 -8.23 9.81 1.24
N LYS A 127 -8.48 11.01 0.71
CA LYS A 127 -9.86 11.52 0.50
C LYS A 127 -10.66 10.66 -0.47
N LEU A 128 -10.03 10.22 -1.57
CA LEU A 128 -10.68 9.38 -2.57
C LEU A 128 -10.98 7.98 -2.04
N LEU A 129 -10.11 7.44 -1.18
CA LEU A 129 -10.22 6.08 -0.66
C LEU A 129 -11.01 5.96 0.64
N LEU A 130 -11.31 7.08 1.30
CA LEU A 130 -11.93 7.11 2.62
C LEU A 130 -13.20 6.25 2.75
N ASN A 131 -14.01 6.19 1.70
CA ASN A 131 -15.26 5.41 1.68
C ASN A 131 -15.17 4.14 0.81
N PHE A 132 -13.98 3.78 0.34
CA PHE A 132 -13.76 2.63 -0.55
C PHE A 132 -12.89 1.54 0.08
N VAL A 133 -12.38 1.76 1.29
CA VAL A 133 -11.54 0.79 2.01
C VAL A 133 -12.34 0.23 3.18
N ASP A 134 -12.07 -1.02 3.56
CA ASP A 134 -12.69 -1.62 4.75
C ASP A 134 -12.21 -0.91 6.02
N ARG A 135 -10.93 -0.55 6.08
CA ARG A 135 -10.35 0.20 7.21
C ARG A 135 -9.45 1.31 6.73
N PHE A 136 -9.74 2.51 7.20
CA PHE A 136 -8.95 3.71 6.93
C PHE A 136 -8.21 4.11 8.20
N ILE A 137 -6.90 3.91 8.26
CA ILE A 137 -6.09 4.15 9.46
C ILE A 137 -5.36 5.49 9.35
N VAL A 138 -5.43 6.29 10.41
CA VAL A 138 -4.71 7.55 10.56
C VAL A 138 -3.82 7.55 11.79
N GLN A 139 -2.75 8.33 11.72
CA GLN A 139 -1.75 8.45 12.79
C GLN A 139 -1.92 9.69 13.66
N TRP A 140 -2.93 10.52 13.38
CA TRP A 140 -3.21 11.76 14.12
C TRP A 140 -4.65 11.78 14.60
N PRO A 141 -4.90 12.00 15.91
CA PRO A 141 -6.26 11.95 16.46
C PRO A 141 -7.15 13.09 15.95
N TYR A 142 -6.57 14.23 15.57
CA TYR A 142 -7.33 15.33 14.98
C TYR A 142 -8.01 14.95 13.66
N LEU A 143 -7.44 14.00 12.91
CA LEU A 143 -8.04 13.55 11.64
C LEU A 143 -9.34 12.79 11.86
N THR A 144 -9.50 12.05 12.95
CA THR A 144 -10.76 11.31 13.20
C THR A 144 -11.90 12.24 13.62
N GLN A 145 -11.59 13.40 14.22
CA GLN A 145 -12.59 14.44 14.48
C GLN A 145 -13.13 15.05 13.19
N LYS A 146 -12.27 15.20 12.17
CA LYS A 146 -12.63 15.77 10.87
C LYS A 146 -13.20 14.74 9.89
N TYR A 147 -12.77 13.49 10.01
CA TYR A 147 -13.11 12.37 9.15
C TYR A 147 -13.55 11.18 10.01
N PRO A 148 -14.84 11.09 10.38
CA PRO A 148 -15.35 10.06 11.28
C PRO A 148 -15.16 8.61 10.78
N GLN A 149 -14.98 8.42 9.48
CA GLN A 149 -14.67 7.12 8.87
C GLN A 149 -13.24 6.64 9.17
N ALA A 150 -12.36 7.54 9.60
CA ALA A 150 -10.97 7.23 9.88
C ALA A 150 -10.80 6.69 11.30
N GLU A 151 -9.91 5.72 11.44
CA GLU A 151 -9.55 5.09 12.70
C GLU A 151 -8.16 5.54 13.16
N TYR A 152 -8.07 6.09 14.36
CA TYR A 152 -6.78 6.43 14.96
C TYR A 152 -6.16 5.21 15.64
N LYS A 153 -4.90 4.88 15.29
CA LYS A 153 -4.15 3.75 15.85
C LYS A 153 -2.78 4.13 16.43
N GLY A 154 -2.54 5.43 16.65
CA GLY A 154 -1.25 5.92 17.14
C GLY A 154 -0.22 6.09 16.03
N ILE A 155 1.03 6.27 16.44
CA ILE A 155 2.17 6.41 15.53
C ILE A 155 2.60 5.01 15.09
N LEU A 156 2.52 4.74 13.79
CA LEU A 156 2.77 3.41 13.19
C LEU A 156 4.12 3.34 12.45
N VAL A 157 4.91 4.41 12.51
CA VAL A 157 6.16 4.60 11.75
C VAL A 157 7.36 4.87 12.64
#